data_AF-A0A9D8XB97-F1
#
_entry.id   AF-A0A9D8XB97-F1
#
_cell.length_a   1.000
_cell.length_b   1.000
_cell.length_c   1.000
_cell.angle_alpha   90.00
_cell.angle_beta   90.00
_cell.angle_gamma   90.00
#
_symmetry.space_group_name_H-M   'P 1'
#
loop_
_entity.id
_entity.type
_entity.pdbx_description
1 polymer ?
#
loop_
_entity_poly.entity_id
_entity_poly.type
_entity_poly.pdbx_seq_one_letter_code
_entity_poly.pdbx_strand_id
1 'polypeptide(L)'
;MLLWLFISYVGGITLFMHRHTIEGQTIYHSHFYSGSADSPNHSHTSQQCKVITALSLYIALAATMAAMVVAPLFKVAAVINDTARNITQQSQQLHLLRAPPVFI
;
A
#
# COMPACT_ATOMS: atom_id res chain seq x y z
N MET A 1 -1.55 -0.92 -4.36
CA MET A 1 -1.63 -0.86 -2.88
C MET A 1 -1.52 -2.24 -2.29
N LEU A 2 -2.48 -3.15 -2.52
CA LEU A 2 -2.45 -4.52 -1.99
C LEU A 2 -1.13 -5.27 -2.30
N LEU A 3 -0.66 -5.24 -3.55
CA LEU A 3 0.63 -5.85 -3.94
C LEU A 3 1.82 -5.34 -3.11
N TRP A 4 1.92 -4.03 -2.87
CA TRP A 4 3.01 -3.45 -2.06
C TRP A 4 2.90 -3.82 -0.58
N LEU A 5 1.69 -3.95 -0.05
CA LEU A 5 1.45 -4.45 1.30
C LEU A 5 1.81 -5.94 1.43
N PHE A 6 1.52 -6.76 0.42
CA PHE A 6 1.99 -8.15 0.38
C PHE A 6 3.51 -8.24 0.25
N ILE A 7 4.14 -7.43 -0.61
CA ILE A 7 5.61 -7.41 -0.76
C ILE A 7 6.30 -6.96 0.54
N SER A 8 5.80 -5.92 1.22
CA SER A 8 6.38 -5.45 2.49
C SER A 8 6.10 -6.41 3.65
N TYR A 9 4.93 -7.03 3.71
CA TYR A 9 4.60 -8.07 4.69
C TYR A 9 5.45 -9.33 4.48
N VAL A 10 5.49 -9.88 3.26
CA VAL A 10 6.32 -11.03 2.90
C VAL A 10 7.80 -10.71 3.14
N GLY A 11 8.28 -9.54 2.73
CA GLY A 11 9.64 -9.09 3.03
C GLY A 11 9.93 -9.04 4.53
N GLY A 12 9.04 -8.44 5.33
CA GLY A 12 9.17 -8.37 6.78
C GLY A 12 9.25 -9.74 7.46
N ILE A 13 8.44 -10.72 7.04
CA ILE A 13 8.47 -12.08 7.61
C ILE A 13 9.55 -13.00 7.01
N THR A 14 10.16 -12.62 5.87
CA THR A 14 11.25 -13.39 5.21
C THR A 14 12.64 -12.81 5.45
N LEU A 15 12.75 -11.70 6.21
CA LEU A 15 14.01 -11.06 6.59
C LEU A 15 14.42 -11.32 8.07
N PHE A 16 13.66 -12.09 8.86
CA PHE A 16 14.08 -12.58 10.19
C PHE A 16 13.95 -14.13 10.40
N MET A 17 15.09 -14.83 10.51
CA MET A 17 15.25 -16.22 11.00
C MET A 17 15.30 -16.15 12.53
N HIS A 18 15.11 -17.31 13.14
CA HIS A 18 16.24 -18.03 13.71
C HIS A 18 16.02 -19.54 13.51
N ARG A 19 17.05 -20.35 13.76
CA ARG A 19 16.93 -21.81 13.75
C ARG A 19 16.41 -22.27 15.11
N HIS A 20 15.41 -23.15 15.11
CA HIS A 20 15.08 -23.96 16.28
C HIS A 20 15.51 -25.41 16.04
N THR A 21 15.99 -26.07 17.09
CA THR A 21 16.15 -27.53 17.11
C THR A 21 15.34 -28.05 18.28
N ILE A 22 14.26 -28.78 18.00
CA ILE A 22 13.37 -29.38 19.00
C ILE A 22 13.38 -30.88 18.70
N GLU A 23 13.74 -31.69 19.70
CA GLU A 23 13.71 -33.16 19.64
C GLU A 23 14.38 -33.77 18.39
N GLY A 24 15.50 -33.17 17.94
CA GLY A 24 16.29 -33.63 16.81
C GLY A 24 15.82 -33.17 15.43
N GLN A 25 14.62 -32.59 15.30
CA GLN A 25 14.22 -31.91 14.06
C GLN A 25 14.69 -30.45 14.04
N THR A 26 15.17 -30.01 12.88
CA THR A 26 15.57 -28.62 12.64
C THR A 26 14.49 -27.87 11.88
N ILE A 27 14.04 -26.74 12.44
CA ILE A 27 13.06 -25.85 11.83
C ILE A 27 13.77 -24.56 11.38
N TYR A 28 13.48 -24.14 10.15
CA TYR A 28 14.03 -22.93 9.52
C TYR A 28 12.91 -21.91 9.22
N HIS A 29 13.03 -20.68 9.73
CA HIS A 29 12.45 -19.44 9.17
C HIS A 29 13.63 -18.49 8.80
N SER A 30 13.49 -17.40 8.00
CA SER A 30 14.57 -16.79 7.11
C SER A 30 15.15 -15.38 7.48
N HIS A 31 16.48 -15.11 7.55
CA HIS A 31 17.09 -13.87 8.17
C HIS A 31 17.99 -12.93 7.34
N PHE A 32 18.34 -11.79 7.95
CA PHE A 32 19.72 -11.47 8.38
C PHE A 32 19.83 -11.22 9.91
N TYR A 33 20.46 -12.13 10.66
CA TYR A 33 20.82 -11.97 12.08
C TYR A 33 22.05 -12.83 12.36
N SER A 34 23.18 -12.19 12.64
CA SER A 34 24.34 -12.85 13.26
C SER A 34 24.16 -12.86 14.78
N GLY A 35 24.58 -13.95 15.42
CA GLY A 35 24.46 -14.16 16.87
C GLY A 35 23.57 -15.36 17.24
N SER A 36 23.47 -15.62 18.54
CA SER A 36 22.52 -16.55 19.16
C SER A 36 21.55 -15.77 20.05
N ALA A 37 20.44 -16.38 20.47
CA ALA A 37 19.47 -15.73 21.37
C ALA A 37 20.12 -15.14 22.64
N ASP A 38 21.13 -15.83 23.17
CA ASP A 38 21.92 -15.43 24.34
C ASP A 38 23.10 -14.48 24.02
N SER A 39 23.42 -14.27 22.74
CA SER A 39 24.56 -13.47 22.27
C SER A 39 24.27 -12.84 20.89
N PRO A 40 23.42 -11.80 20.82
CA PRO A 40 23.13 -11.10 19.57
C PRO A 40 24.36 -10.29 19.08
N ASN A 41 24.69 -10.37 17.79
CA ASN A 41 25.87 -9.67 17.22
C ASN A 41 25.72 -8.15 17.18
N HIS A 42 24.50 -7.64 17.30
CA HIS A 42 24.24 -6.23 17.59
C HIS A 42 23.00 -6.12 18.49
N SER A 43 22.98 -5.09 19.32
CA SER A 43 21.84 -4.77 20.18
C SER A 43 21.53 -3.29 20.07
N HIS A 44 20.25 -2.94 20.19
CA HIS A 44 19.80 -1.56 20.17
C HIS A 44 19.65 -1.03 21.60
N THR A 45 20.09 0.21 21.81
CA THR A 45 19.77 0.91 23.07
C THR A 45 18.26 1.18 23.13
N SER A 46 17.70 1.28 24.34
CA SER A 46 16.26 1.56 24.52
C SER A 46 15.81 2.85 23.82
N GLN A 47 16.73 3.80 23.60
CA GLN A 47 16.47 5.02 22.84
C GLN A 47 16.36 4.77 21.33
N GLN A 48 17.22 3.92 20.76
CA GLN A 48 17.13 3.52 19.35
C GLN A 48 15.81 2.76 19.07
N CYS A 49 15.41 1.85 19.96
CA CYS A 49 14.13 1.14 19.84
C CYS A 49 12.93 2.08 19.81
N LYS A 50 12.93 3.15 20.62
CA LYS A 50 11.89 4.19 20.60
C LYS A 50 11.83 4.93 19.26
N VAL A 51 12.98 5.31 18.70
CA VAL A 51 13.06 5.99 17.39
C VAL A 51 12.53 5.08 16.27
N ILE A 52 12.95 3.82 16.25
CA ILE A 52 12.45 2.81 15.29
C ILE A 52 10.93 2.69 15.40
N THR A 53 10.41 2.52 16.63
CA THR A 53 8.96 2.39 16.88
C THR A 53 8.17 3.61 16.39
N ALA A 54 8.66 4.82 16.68
CA ALA A 54 8.03 6.07 16.25
C ALA A 54 8.03 6.22 14.72
N LEU A 55 9.13 5.85 14.05
CA LEU A 55 9.22 5.86 12.59
C LEU A 55 8.27 4.84 11.94
N SER A 56 8.21 3.61 12.47
CA SER A 56 7.27 2.59 12.00
C SER A 56 5.82 3.05 12.15
N LEU A 57 5.46 3.67 13.28
CA LEU A 57 4.12 4.22 13.51
C LEU A 57 3.80 5.36 12.52
N TYR A 58 4.74 6.27 12.27
CA TYR A 58 4.59 7.36 11.30
C TYR A 58 4.34 6.82 9.88
N ILE A 59 5.13 5.84 9.44
CA ILE A 59 4.97 5.21 8.12
C ILE A 59 3.62 4.50 8.02
N ALA A 60 3.21 3.76 9.05
CA ALA A 60 1.92 3.08 9.09
C ALA A 60 0.74 4.06 9.04
N LEU A 61 0.82 5.18 9.77
CA LEU A 61 -0.20 6.23 9.74
C LEU A 61 -0.27 6.89 8.36
N ALA A 62 0.87 7.26 7.77
CA ALA A 62 0.93 7.86 6.44
C ALA A 62 0.34 6.93 5.36
N ALA A 63 0.69 5.64 5.39
CA ALA A 63 0.10 4.64 4.49
C ALA A 63 -1.42 4.48 4.70
N THR A 64 -1.89 4.51 5.95
CA THR A 64 -3.32 4.44 6.28
C THR A 64 -4.08 5.67 5.76
N MET A 65 -3.55 6.88 5.96
CA MET A 65 -4.14 8.12 5.43
C MET A 65 -4.17 8.12 3.90
N ALA A 66 -3.09 7.67 3.25
CA ALA A 66 -3.03 7.54 1.80
C ALA A 66 -4.09 6.57 1.25
N ALA A 67 -4.30 5.43 1.92
CA ALA A 67 -5.27 4.42 1.50
C ALA A 67 -6.73 4.81 1.79
N MET A 68 -7.00 5.38 2.97
CA MET A 68 -8.37 5.60 3.49
C MET A 68 -8.94 6.98 3.17
N VAL A 69 -8.10 7.99 2.92
CA VAL A 69 -8.54 9.37 2.66
C VAL A 69 -8.14 9.82 1.26
N VAL A 70 -6.84 9.76 0.94
CA VAL A 70 -6.32 10.32 -0.31
C VAL A 70 -6.81 9.53 -1.53
N ALA A 71 -6.63 8.21 -1.54
CA ALA A 71 -7.05 7.35 -2.65
C ALA A 71 -8.56 7.42 -2.99
N PRO A 72 -9.52 7.37 -2.05
CA PRO A 72 -10.93 7.52 -2.39
C PRO A 72 -11.30 8.91 -2.89
N LEU A 73 -10.71 9.99 -2.33
CA LEU A 73 -10.95 11.35 -2.85
C LEU A 73 -10.51 11.49 -4.31
N PHE A 74 -9.33 10.97 -4.68
CA PHE A 74 -8.88 10.95 -6.07
C PHE A 74 -9.79 10.14 -6.98
N LYS A 75 -10.32 8.99 -6.52
CA LYS A 75 -11.29 8.20 -7.29
C LYS A 75 -12.60 8.97 -7.52
N VAL A 76 -13.15 9.62 -6.50
CA VAL A 76 -14.38 10.43 -6.62
C VAL A 76 -14.17 11.59 -7.58
N ALA A 77 -13.05 12.32 -7.46
CA ALA A 77 -12.70 13.40 -8.38
C ALA A 77 -12.55 12.91 -9.84
N ALA A 78 -11.94 11.74 -10.05
CA ALA A 78 -11.82 11.14 -11.38
C ALA A 78 -13.20 10.78 -11.97
N VAL A 79 -14.10 10.16 -11.20
CA VAL A 79 -15.46 9.83 -11.63
C VAL A 79 -16.27 11.09 -11.97
N ILE A 80 -16.16 12.15 -11.18
CA ILE A 80 -16.83 13.44 -11.45
C ILE A 80 -16.33 14.04 -12.77
N ASN A 81 -15.01 14.08 -12.98
CA ASN A 81 -14.40 14.62 -14.20
C ASN A 81 -14.78 13.80 -15.45
N ASP A 82 -14.81 12.46 -15.35
CA ASP A 82 -15.26 11.59 -16.44
C ASP A 82 -16.75 11.80 -16.77
N THR A 83 -17.60 11.84 -15.74
CA THR A 83 -19.04 12.11 -15.90
C THR A 83 -19.28 13.47 -16.57
N ALA A 84 -18.58 14.53 -16.15
CA ALA A 84 -18.68 15.86 -16.75
C ALA A 84 -18.21 15.88 -18.22
N ARG A 85 -17.15 15.14 -18.56
CA ARG A 85 -16.69 14.97 -19.94
C ARG A 85 -17.72 14.25 -20.80
N ASN A 86 -18.28 13.15 -20.32
CA ASN A 86 -19.29 12.36 -21.03
C ASN A 86 -20.56 13.19 -21.30
N ILE A 87 -21.06 13.94 -20.31
CA ILE A 87 -22.20 14.86 -20.48
C ILE A 87 -21.88 15.95 -21.53
N THR A 88 -20.67 16.52 -21.48
CA THR A 88 -20.25 17.57 -22.43
C THR A 88 -20.17 17.02 -23.86
N GLN A 89 -19.58 15.83 -24.05
CA GLN A 89 -19.51 15.18 -25.37
C GLN A 89 -20.89 14.78 -25.90
N GLN A 90 -21.77 14.23 -25.06
CA GLN A 90 -23.14 13.90 -25.45
C GLN A 90 -23.92 15.17 -25.84
N SER A 91 -23.78 16.26 -25.09
CA SER A 91 -24.37 17.56 -25.44
C SER A 91 -23.88 18.06 -26.80
N GLN A 92 -22.58 17.95 -27.09
CA GLN A 92 -22.03 18.30 -28.41
C GLN A 92 -22.58 17.42 -29.53
N GLN A 93 -22.72 16.10 -29.32
CA GLN A 93 -23.34 15.21 -30.31
C GLN A 93 -24.81 15.56 -30.57
N LEU A 94 -25.58 15.91 -29.53
CA LEU A 94 -26.97 16.36 -29.68
C LEU A 94 -27.07 17.69 -30.45
N HIS A 95 -26.15 18.64 -30.27
CA HIS A 95 -26.12 19.88 -31.06
C HIS A 95 -25.79 19.66 -32.55
N LEU A 96 -25.09 18.57 -32.89
CA LEU A 96 -24.81 18.19 -34.28
C LEU A 96 -26.01 17.51 -34.96
N LEU A 97 -26.97 16.99 -34.19
CA LEU A 97 -28.23 16.46 -34.71
C LEU A 97 -29.21 17.60 -35.00
N ARG A 98 -28.99 18.28 -36.13
CA ARG A 98 -29.93 19.27 -36.67
C ARG A 98 -31.29 18.58 -36.92
N ALA A 99 -32.38 19.26 -36.58
CA ALA A 99 -33.72 18.74 -36.83
C ALA A 99 -33.89 18.35 -38.33
N PRO A 100 -34.57 17.23 -38.63
CA PRO A 100 -34.71 16.76 -40.01
C PRO A 100 -35.39 17.83 -40.87
N PRO A 101 -34.99 17.99 -42.15
CA PRO A 101 -35.56 19.01 -43.02
C PRO A 101 -37.07 18.78 -43.17
N VAL A 102 -37.84 19.79 -42.79
CA VAL A 102 -39.29 19.79 -43.01
C VAL A 102 -39.51 20.05 -44.50
N PHE A 103 -39.99 19.03 -45.21
CA PHE A 103 -40.49 19.21 -46.57
C PHE A 103 -41.82 19.97 -46.50
N ILE A 104 -41.82 21.19 -47.05
CA ILE A 104 -42.98 22.07 -47.26
C ILE A 104 -43.18 22.17 -48.77
#